data_AF-A0A3B8ZCF6-F1
#
_entry.id   AF-A0A3B8ZCF6-F1
#
_cell.length_a   1.000
_cell.length_b   1.000
_cell.length_c   1.000
_cell.angle_alpha   90.00
_cell.angle_beta   90.00
_cell.angle_gamma   90.00
#
_symmetry.space_group_name_H-M   'P 1'
#
loop_
_entity.id
_entity.type
_entity.pdbx_description
1 polymer ?
#
loop_
_entity_poly.entity_id
_entity_poly.type
_entity_poly.pdbx_seq_one_letter_code
_entity_poly.pdbx_strand_id
1 'polypeptide(L)'
;MTRPPAISMLLGVYLSLICLAPNALCQLTVLSSGNINIQWRGTQLDLIRSQLADVEIKGPLRAELESQLSWLSAWKPGSLTDTATWEQKDIGSLFTEPTVDPSGLAAPLRERLLGKQAKPTSRDTNELQAVLVQHDQDIGLRQLHLHWLDQKQYRQKYLSEIIDAADQLAGMLEQENPQTEESRLARAYCYYRICRALIYRESPEVTADKPIQDIASHESKLLAAYTQMIELGGKGRPEFILVEVRMLRRDNWLGQALVKLEEHAATIEKQWYLKKRRDLLKELGWREPAQEAEKVYAAAFPEAVAKERS
;
A
#
# COMPACT_ATOMS: atom_id res chain seq x y z
N MET A 1 29.84 -21.87 15.21
CA MET A 1 29.80 -22.03 13.74
C MET A 1 28.69 -23.01 13.39
N THR A 2 27.50 -22.49 13.14
CA THR A 2 26.32 -23.26 12.71
C THR A 2 25.55 -22.35 11.77
N ARG A 3 25.56 -22.68 10.47
CA ARG A 3 24.82 -21.95 9.43
C ARG A 3 23.31 -22.05 9.71
N PRO A 4 22.51 -20.98 9.55
CA PRO A 4 21.06 -21.12 9.49
C PRO A 4 20.65 -21.70 8.13
N PRO A 5 19.51 -22.40 8.05
CA PRO A 5 19.17 -23.20 6.88
C PRO A 5 18.57 -22.31 5.77
N ALA A 6 19.11 -22.48 4.56
CA ALA A 6 18.61 -21.93 3.31
C ALA A 6 17.30 -22.63 2.88
N ILE A 7 16.23 -22.47 3.65
CA ILE A 7 14.93 -23.11 3.36
C ILE A 7 13.91 -22.13 2.74
N SER A 8 14.04 -20.81 2.92
CA SER A 8 13.06 -19.86 2.37
C SER A 8 13.21 -19.55 0.87
N MET A 9 14.39 -19.70 0.27
CA MET A 9 14.57 -19.42 -1.18
C MET A 9 14.02 -20.53 -2.09
N LEU A 10 14.03 -21.78 -1.64
CA LEU A 10 13.53 -22.91 -2.46
C LEU A 10 12.00 -23.00 -2.46
N LEU A 11 11.33 -22.59 -1.37
CA LEU A 11 9.86 -22.54 -1.34
C LEU A 11 9.31 -21.41 -2.24
N GLY A 12 9.96 -20.24 -2.27
CA GLY A 12 9.56 -19.11 -3.12
C GLY A 12 9.72 -19.38 -4.62
N VAL A 13 10.71 -20.19 -5.02
CA VAL A 13 10.94 -20.58 -6.42
C VAL A 13 9.95 -21.67 -6.88
N TYR A 14 9.51 -22.57 -5.98
CA TYR A 14 8.49 -23.57 -6.31
C TYR A 14 7.07 -22.97 -6.34
N LEU A 15 6.76 -22.02 -5.45
CA LEU A 15 5.49 -21.28 -5.47
C LEU A 15 5.41 -20.33 -6.68
N SER A 16 6.52 -19.71 -7.10
CA SER A 16 6.52 -18.89 -8.31
C SER A 16 6.33 -19.74 -9.58
N LEU A 17 6.82 -20.98 -9.63
CA LEU A 17 6.56 -21.90 -10.75
C LEU A 17 5.10 -22.37 -10.81
N ILE A 18 4.43 -22.59 -9.67
CA ILE A 18 3.00 -22.95 -9.63
C ILE A 18 2.10 -21.73 -9.89
N CYS A 19 2.55 -20.51 -9.54
CA CYS A 19 1.81 -19.28 -9.82
C CYS A 19 2.13 -18.67 -11.20
N LEU A 20 3.25 -18.99 -11.84
CA LEU A 20 3.60 -18.50 -13.19
C LEU A 20 3.20 -19.50 -14.29
N ALA A 21 3.17 -20.80 -14.02
CA ALA A 21 2.85 -21.80 -15.04
C ALA A 21 1.39 -21.78 -15.55
N PRO A 22 0.35 -21.39 -14.78
CA PRO A 22 -1.00 -21.24 -15.34
C PRO A 22 -1.21 -19.88 -16.02
N ASN A 23 -0.43 -18.84 -15.66
CA ASN A 23 -0.60 -17.49 -16.21
C ASN A 23 -0.08 -17.37 -17.66
N ALA A 24 0.79 -18.27 -18.11
CA ALA A 24 1.40 -18.22 -19.43
C ALA A 24 0.80 -19.19 -20.47
N LEU A 25 -0.08 -20.12 -20.07
CA LEU A 25 -0.63 -21.16 -20.96
C LEU A 25 -2.15 -21.03 -21.11
N CYS A 26 -2.60 -19.96 -21.77
CA CYS A 26 -3.64 -20.07 -22.80
C CYS A 26 -3.70 -18.78 -23.65
N GLN A 27 -2.61 -18.49 -24.39
CA GLN A 27 -2.70 -17.70 -25.63
C GLN A 27 -2.94 -18.64 -26.83
N LEU A 28 -3.86 -19.60 -26.69
CA LEU A 28 -4.35 -20.36 -27.83
C LEU A 28 -5.50 -19.57 -28.43
N THR A 29 -5.24 -19.04 -29.63
CA THR A 29 -6.20 -18.46 -30.56
C THR A 29 -7.55 -19.20 -30.51
N VAL A 30 -8.56 -18.57 -29.92
CA VAL A 30 -9.94 -19.05 -30.01
C VAL A 30 -10.46 -18.67 -31.38
N LEU A 31 -10.42 -19.64 -32.30
CA LEU A 31 -11.16 -19.62 -33.55
C LEU A 31 -12.64 -19.90 -33.23
N SER A 32 -13.41 -18.88 -32.87
CA SER A 32 -14.87 -18.89 -33.06
C SER A 32 -15.40 -17.46 -32.97
N SER A 33 -16.43 -17.17 -33.77
CA SER A 33 -17.08 -15.88 -33.98
C SER A 33 -17.82 -15.28 -32.76
N GLY A 34 -17.30 -15.46 -31.55
CA GLY A 34 -17.85 -14.92 -30.30
C GLY A 34 -17.07 -13.70 -29.78
N ASN A 35 -17.61 -13.04 -28.75
CA ASN A 35 -16.91 -11.97 -28.05
C ASN A 35 -15.69 -12.55 -27.30
N ILE A 36 -14.49 -12.24 -27.81
CA ILE A 36 -13.20 -12.78 -27.33
C ILE A 36 -13.00 -12.56 -25.82
N ASN A 37 -13.47 -11.44 -25.26
CA ASN A 37 -13.31 -11.14 -23.84
C ASN A 37 -14.21 -12.04 -22.97
N ILE A 38 -15.41 -12.38 -23.46
CA ILE A 38 -16.33 -13.30 -22.78
C ILE A 38 -15.73 -14.71 -22.77
N GLN A 39 -15.16 -15.15 -23.89
CA GLN A 39 -14.53 -16.47 -24.01
C GLN A 39 -13.27 -16.58 -23.13
N TRP A 40 -12.41 -15.56 -23.15
CA TRP A 40 -11.23 -15.50 -22.28
C TRP A 40 -11.64 -15.57 -20.81
N ARG A 41 -12.60 -14.75 -20.38
CA ARG A 41 -13.12 -14.76 -19.01
C ARG A 41 -13.64 -16.14 -18.61
N GLY A 42 -14.44 -16.78 -19.46
CA GLY A 42 -14.98 -18.12 -19.20
C GLY A 42 -13.86 -19.15 -18.98
N THR A 43 -12.87 -19.15 -19.87
CA THR A 43 -11.70 -20.05 -19.78
C THR A 43 -10.93 -19.86 -18.47
N GLN A 44 -10.69 -18.61 -18.06
CA GLN A 44 -10.01 -18.31 -16.81
C GLN A 44 -10.82 -18.74 -15.58
N LEU A 45 -12.14 -18.51 -15.58
CA LEU A 45 -13.01 -18.96 -14.50
C LEU A 45 -13.01 -20.48 -14.34
N ASP A 46 -13.05 -21.22 -15.46
CA ASP A 46 -13.05 -22.68 -15.44
C ASP A 46 -11.71 -23.24 -14.97
N LEU A 47 -10.60 -22.63 -15.39
CA LEU A 47 -9.26 -22.97 -14.88
C LEU A 47 -9.15 -22.81 -13.37
N ILE A 48 -9.53 -21.64 -12.85
CA ILE A 48 -9.45 -21.36 -11.40
C ILE A 48 -10.36 -22.31 -10.61
N ARG A 49 -11.58 -22.58 -11.10
CA ARG A 49 -12.50 -23.55 -10.47
C ARG A 49 -11.92 -24.96 -10.46
N SER A 50 -11.28 -25.38 -11.55
CA SER A 50 -10.60 -26.68 -11.62
C SER A 50 -9.46 -26.77 -10.60
N GLN A 51 -8.67 -25.71 -10.42
CA GLN A 51 -7.62 -25.66 -9.41
C GLN A 51 -8.19 -25.67 -7.99
N LEU A 52 -9.29 -24.96 -7.73
CA LEU A 52 -9.94 -24.93 -6.42
C LEU A 52 -10.65 -26.24 -6.05
N ALA A 53 -10.97 -27.08 -7.03
CA ALA A 53 -11.53 -28.42 -6.83
C ALA A 53 -10.46 -29.43 -6.39
N ASP A 54 -9.18 -29.11 -6.59
CA ASP A 54 -8.07 -29.92 -6.09
C ASP A 54 -7.97 -29.81 -4.56
N VAL A 55 -8.05 -30.95 -3.88
CA VAL A 55 -7.98 -31.05 -2.41
C VAL A 55 -6.59 -30.75 -1.84
N GLU A 56 -5.55 -30.74 -2.68
CA GLU A 56 -4.18 -30.40 -2.28
C GLU A 56 -4.00 -28.88 -2.13
N ILE A 57 -4.82 -28.08 -2.80
CA ILE A 57 -4.76 -26.62 -2.74
C ILE A 57 -5.38 -26.10 -1.42
N LYS A 58 -4.52 -25.66 -0.50
CA LYS A 58 -4.89 -25.21 0.85
C LYS A 58 -4.25 -23.87 1.21
N GLY A 59 -4.76 -23.27 2.29
CA GLY A 59 -4.14 -22.11 2.92
C GLY A 59 -4.06 -20.88 2.01
N PRO A 60 -2.94 -20.12 2.03
CA PRO A 60 -2.80 -18.87 1.29
C PRO A 60 -3.03 -18.98 -0.23
N LEU A 61 -2.62 -20.10 -0.84
CA LEU A 61 -2.81 -20.32 -2.28
C LEU A 61 -4.28 -20.48 -2.63
N ARG A 62 -5.06 -21.15 -1.77
CA ARG A 62 -6.50 -21.25 -1.95
C ARG A 62 -7.19 -19.88 -1.86
N ALA A 63 -6.83 -19.09 -0.84
CA ALA A 63 -7.37 -17.74 -0.65
C ALA A 63 -7.05 -16.81 -1.84
N GLU A 64 -5.87 -16.96 -2.44
CA GLU A 64 -5.48 -16.26 -3.66
C GLU A 64 -6.39 -16.61 -4.84
N LEU A 65 -6.58 -17.91 -5.12
CA LEU A 65 -7.46 -18.37 -6.20
C LEU A 65 -8.93 -17.97 -5.96
N GLU A 66 -9.41 -18.04 -4.72
CA GLU A 66 -10.75 -17.57 -4.35
C GLU A 66 -10.91 -16.05 -4.60
N SER A 67 -9.87 -15.27 -4.30
CA SER A 67 -9.87 -13.82 -4.55
C SER A 67 -9.87 -13.51 -6.05
N GLN A 68 -9.07 -14.23 -6.84
CA GLN A 68 -9.08 -14.11 -8.29
C GLN A 68 -10.43 -14.51 -8.89
N LEU A 69 -11.01 -15.62 -8.44
CA LEU A 69 -12.33 -16.10 -8.85
C LEU A 69 -13.40 -15.05 -8.55
N SER A 70 -13.36 -14.45 -7.36
CA SER A 70 -14.32 -13.43 -6.92
C SER A 70 -14.30 -12.22 -7.85
N TRP A 71 -13.13 -11.64 -8.09
CA TRP A 71 -13.02 -10.46 -8.95
C TRP A 71 -13.43 -10.76 -10.39
N LEU A 72 -12.91 -11.86 -10.96
CA LEU A 72 -13.18 -12.23 -12.35
C LEU A 72 -14.66 -12.58 -12.57
N SER A 73 -15.31 -13.16 -11.56
CA SER A 73 -16.76 -13.42 -11.58
C SER A 73 -17.57 -12.12 -11.57
N ALA A 74 -17.13 -11.10 -10.83
CA ALA A 74 -17.81 -9.81 -10.76
C ALA A 74 -17.59 -8.94 -12.02
N TRP A 75 -16.41 -8.99 -12.63
CA TRP A 75 -16.12 -8.23 -13.84
C TRP A 75 -16.96 -8.72 -15.02
N LYS A 76 -17.59 -7.77 -15.73
CA LYS A 76 -18.24 -8.01 -17.02
C LYS A 76 -17.44 -7.30 -18.11
N PRO A 77 -17.00 -8.01 -19.16
CA PRO A 77 -16.25 -7.40 -20.25
C PRO A 77 -16.95 -6.17 -20.84
N GLY A 78 -16.21 -5.09 -21.01
CA GLY A 78 -16.66 -3.81 -21.54
C GLY A 78 -17.41 -2.92 -20.56
N SER A 79 -17.57 -3.33 -19.30
CA SER A 79 -18.36 -2.59 -18.31
C SER A 79 -17.55 -2.04 -17.14
N LEU A 80 -16.22 -2.09 -17.19
CA LEU A 80 -15.39 -1.56 -16.11
C LEU A 80 -15.54 -0.02 -16.03
N THR A 81 -15.86 0.48 -14.84
CA THR A 81 -16.05 1.92 -14.55
C THR A 81 -14.94 2.44 -13.65
N ASP A 82 -15.02 3.72 -13.28
CA ASP A 82 -14.12 4.37 -12.33
C ASP A 82 -14.46 4.10 -10.85
N THR A 83 -15.44 3.24 -10.58
CA THR A 83 -15.84 2.77 -9.24
C THR A 83 -15.38 1.33 -9.00
N ALA A 84 -15.69 0.78 -7.83
CA ALA A 84 -15.51 -0.64 -7.54
C ALA A 84 -16.41 -1.53 -8.41
N THR A 85 -15.99 -2.77 -8.58
CA THR A 85 -16.67 -3.80 -9.39
C THR A 85 -17.89 -4.39 -8.68
N TRP A 86 -17.97 -4.23 -7.35
CA TRP A 86 -19.11 -4.63 -6.53
C TRP A 86 -19.47 -3.54 -5.52
N GLU A 87 -20.67 -3.68 -4.97
CA GLU A 87 -21.18 -2.82 -3.92
C GLU A 87 -20.21 -2.79 -2.74
N GLN A 88 -19.84 -1.57 -2.35
CA GLN A 88 -18.92 -1.35 -1.26
C GLN A 88 -19.65 -1.54 0.05
N LYS A 89 -19.07 -2.35 0.95
CA LYS A 89 -19.52 -2.38 2.33
C LYS A 89 -19.24 -1.02 2.97
N ASP A 90 -20.09 -0.63 3.92
CA ASP A 90 -19.73 0.44 4.83
C ASP A 90 -18.54 -0.02 5.66
N ILE A 91 -17.35 0.46 5.30
CA ILE A 91 -16.07 0.16 5.96
C ILE A 91 -15.84 1.06 7.18
N GLY A 92 -16.86 1.79 7.62
CA GLY A 92 -16.84 2.68 8.77
C GLY A 92 -16.21 4.04 8.47
N SER A 93 -16.14 4.86 9.50
CA SER A 93 -15.51 6.18 9.43
C SER A 93 -13.99 6.07 9.39
N LEU A 94 -13.36 6.89 8.54
CA LEU A 94 -11.92 7.10 8.58
C LEU A 94 -11.50 7.56 9.97
N PHE A 95 -10.50 6.90 10.54
CA PHE A 95 -9.81 7.36 11.72
C PHE A 95 -8.98 8.58 11.38
N THR A 96 -9.12 9.60 12.22
CA THR A 96 -8.20 10.73 12.22
C THR A 96 -7.04 10.34 13.13
N GLU A 97 -5.81 10.52 12.67
CA GLU A 97 -4.64 10.37 13.53
C GLU A 97 -4.80 11.28 14.76
N PRO A 98 -4.66 10.73 15.97
CA PRO A 98 -4.73 11.53 17.17
C PRO A 98 -3.59 12.56 17.21
N THR A 99 -3.90 13.79 17.59
CA THR A 99 -2.89 14.82 17.84
C THR A 99 -2.39 14.67 19.26
N VAL A 100 -1.16 14.20 19.42
CA VAL A 100 -0.55 14.03 20.75
C VAL A 100 -0.13 15.39 21.29
N ASP A 101 -0.44 15.61 22.57
CA ASP A 101 -0.27 16.89 23.26
C ASP A 101 -0.77 18.10 22.45
N PRO A 102 -2.10 18.22 22.23
CA PRO A 102 -2.67 19.23 21.36
C PRO A 102 -2.60 20.64 21.95
N SER A 103 -2.36 20.79 23.26
CA SER A 103 -2.28 22.07 23.96
C SER A 103 -0.87 22.44 24.44
N GLY A 104 0.12 21.58 24.21
CA GLY A 104 1.51 21.82 24.58
C GLY A 104 2.27 22.73 23.62
N LEU A 105 3.60 22.60 23.65
CA LEU A 105 4.53 23.52 22.98
C LEU A 105 4.34 23.59 21.46
N ALA A 106 3.85 22.50 20.85
CA ALA A 106 3.62 22.43 19.41
C ALA A 106 2.37 23.21 18.95
N ALA A 107 1.41 23.52 19.82
CA ALA A 107 0.10 24.02 19.41
C ALA A 107 0.15 25.31 18.56
N PRO A 108 0.92 26.37 18.94
CA PRO A 108 0.99 27.59 18.14
C PRO A 108 1.65 27.35 16.77
N LEU A 109 2.70 26.53 16.73
CA LEU A 109 3.41 26.21 15.48
C LEU A 109 2.57 25.32 14.55
N ARG A 110 1.79 24.39 15.12
CA ARG A 110 0.94 23.47 14.35
C ARG A 110 -0.09 24.22 13.52
N GLU A 111 -0.74 25.25 14.07
CA GLU A 111 -1.70 26.06 13.32
C GLU A 111 -1.02 26.85 12.18
N ARG A 112 0.18 27.41 12.42
CA ARG A 112 0.92 28.17 11.40
C ARG A 112 1.49 27.29 10.29
N LEU A 113 1.87 26.05 10.60
CA LEU A 113 2.49 25.11 9.66
C LEU A 113 1.46 24.27 8.91
N LEU A 114 0.44 23.76 9.60
CA LEU A 114 -0.49 22.73 9.09
C LEU A 114 -1.97 23.14 9.15
N GLY A 115 -2.29 24.32 9.68
CA GLY A 115 -3.65 24.85 9.73
C GLY A 115 -4.27 25.02 8.34
N LYS A 116 -5.61 25.03 8.27
CA LYS A 116 -6.34 25.08 6.97
C LYS A 116 -6.01 26.31 6.13
N GLN A 117 -5.63 27.42 6.77
CA GLN A 117 -5.26 28.68 6.13
C GLN A 117 -3.76 28.98 6.24
N ALA A 118 -2.98 27.99 6.68
CA ALA A 118 -1.55 28.14 6.86
C ALA A 118 -0.86 28.59 5.57
N LYS A 119 0.05 29.55 5.70
CA LYS A 119 1.00 29.95 4.65
C LYS A 119 2.40 29.85 5.23
N PRO A 120 2.92 28.63 5.42
CA PRO A 120 4.18 28.41 6.12
C PRO A 120 5.32 29.13 5.40
N THR A 121 6.21 29.70 6.20
CA THR A 121 7.44 30.34 5.70
C THR A 121 8.66 29.60 6.20
N SER A 122 9.84 29.90 5.64
CA SER A 122 11.11 29.37 6.16
C SER A 122 11.33 29.74 7.64
N ARG A 123 10.76 30.86 8.11
CA ARG A 123 10.80 31.25 9.52
C ARG A 123 10.12 30.22 10.40
N ASP A 124 8.94 29.73 10.01
CA ASP A 124 8.20 28.74 10.80
C ASP A 124 8.95 27.40 10.88
N THR A 125 9.59 27.00 9.77
CA THR A 125 10.43 25.80 9.76
C THR A 125 11.66 25.94 10.66
N ASN A 126 12.33 27.10 10.61
CA ASN A 126 13.49 27.38 11.46
C ASN A 126 13.10 27.45 12.94
N GLU A 127 11.93 28.00 13.25
CA GLU A 127 11.41 28.05 14.62
C GLU A 127 11.09 26.64 15.13
N LEU A 128 10.44 25.79 14.34
CA LEU A 128 10.22 24.38 14.69
C LEU A 128 11.55 23.67 15.01
N GLN A 129 12.57 23.85 14.16
CA GLN A 129 13.91 23.28 14.40
C GLN A 129 14.54 23.81 15.69
N ALA A 130 14.48 25.13 15.94
CA ALA A 130 15.06 25.74 17.12
C ALA A 130 14.38 25.28 18.42
N VAL A 131 13.05 25.11 18.41
CA VAL A 131 12.30 24.64 19.57
C VAL A 131 12.54 23.14 19.80
N LEU A 132 12.63 22.32 18.75
CA LEU A 132 12.99 20.90 18.86
C LEU A 132 14.38 20.67 19.47
N VAL A 133 15.34 21.56 19.23
CA VAL A 133 16.67 21.47 19.86
C VAL A 133 16.60 21.72 21.37
N GLN A 134 15.67 22.58 21.81
CA GLN A 134 15.51 22.92 23.23
C GLN A 134 14.61 21.91 23.98
N HIS A 135 13.67 21.30 23.25
CA HIS A 135 12.65 20.40 23.78
C HIS A 135 12.62 19.11 22.98
N ASP A 136 13.76 18.42 22.95
CA ASP A 136 13.99 17.25 22.12
C ASP A 136 13.18 16.01 22.57
N GLN A 137 12.66 16.03 23.80
CA GLN A 137 11.79 14.99 24.35
C GLN A 137 10.29 15.37 24.36
N ASP A 138 9.87 16.46 23.70
CA ASP A 138 8.46 16.84 23.63
C ASP A 138 7.73 16.07 22.51
N ILE A 139 6.80 15.18 22.88
CA ILE A 139 6.05 14.34 21.93
C ILE A 139 5.20 15.14 20.93
N GLY A 140 4.63 16.29 21.36
CA GLY A 140 3.82 17.14 20.50
C GLY A 140 4.64 17.78 19.38
N LEU A 141 5.83 18.27 19.72
CA LEU A 141 6.79 18.85 18.77
C LEU A 141 7.35 17.78 17.84
N ARG A 142 7.63 16.58 18.34
CA ARG A 142 8.08 15.44 17.53
C ARG A 142 7.03 14.99 16.53
N GLN A 143 5.76 14.94 16.94
CA GLN A 143 4.67 14.66 16.01
C GLN A 143 4.51 15.76 14.95
N LEU A 144 4.55 17.03 15.36
CA LEU A 144 4.51 18.15 14.42
C LEU A 144 5.67 18.09 13.42
N HIS A 145 6.87 17.75 13.87
CA HIS A 145 8.04 17.57 13.01
C HIS A 145 7.83 16.47 11.97
N LEU A 146 7.37 15.30 12.41
CA LEU A 146 7.06 14.19 11.51
C LEU A 146 6.02 14.59 10.47
N HIS A 147 4.92 15.23 10.88
CA HIS A 147 3.89 15.70 9.96
C HIS A 147 4.41 16.75 8.98
N TRP A 148 5.32 17.63 9.41
CA TRP A 148 5.93 18.63 8.57
C TRP A 148 6.84 18.03 7.49
N LEU A 149 7.62 17.00 7.81
CA LEU A 149 8.43 16.26 6.84
C LEU A 149 7.58 15.47 5.84
N ASP A 150 6.49 14.89 6.32
CA ASP A 150 5.67 13.90 5.62
C ASP A 150 4.58 14.49 4.71
N GLN A 151 4.69 15.77 4.36
CA GLN A 151 3.77 16.42 3.44
C GLN A 151 3.79 15.77 2.05
N LYS A 152 2.64 15.73 1.37
CA LYS A 152 2.45 15.03 0.08
C LYS A 152 3.50 15.37 -0.98
N GLN A 153 3.89 16.64 -1.07
CA GLN A 153 4.87 17.18 -2.01
C GLN A 153 6.34 16.91 -1.63
N TYR A 154 6.62 16.54 -0.36
CA TYR A 154 7.98 16.39 0.16
C TYR A 154 8.31 14.98 0.65
N ARG A 155 7.30 14.14 0.91
CA ARG A 155 7.48 12.81 1.53
C ARG A 155 8.35 11.82 0.75
N GLN A 156 8.58 12.03 -0.56
CA GLN A 156 9.53 11.22 -1.34
C GLN A 156 10.96 11.74 -1.29
N LYS A 157 11.17 12.99 -0.86
CA LYS A 157 12.49 13.63 -0.73
C LYS A 157 13.14 13.30 0.62
N TYR A 158 12.35 13.32 1.69
CA TYR A 158 12.82 13.18 3.08
C TYR A 158 12.58 11.78 3.65
N LEU A 159 12.80 10.73 2.84
CA LEU A 159 12.44 9.36 3.21
C LEU A 159 13.16 8.87 4.47
N SER A 160 14.46 9.15 4.60
CA SER A 160 15.25 8.74 5.76
C SER A 160 14.82 9.51 7.01
N GLU A 161 14.64 10.83 6.87
CA GLU A 161 14.26 11.72 7.95
C GLU A 161 12.84 11.40 8.47
N ILE A 162 11.93 10.99 7.59
CA ILE A 162 10.60 10.50 7.99
C ILE A 162 10.70 9.20 8.79
N ILE A 163 11.56 8.25 8.36
CA ILE A 163 11.76 7.00 9.09
C ILE A 163 12.31 7.30 10.48
N ASP A 164 13.37 8.10 10.58
CA ASP A 164 14.03 8.42 11.84
C ASP A 164 13.10 9.19 12.79
N ALA A 165 12.37 10.19 12.28
CA ALA A 165 11.42 10.96 13.08
C ALA A 165 10.22 10.11 13.56
N ALA A 166 9.73 9.20 12.72
CA ALA A 166 8.64 8.31 13.08
C ALA A 166 9.06 7.24 14.10
N ASP A 167 10.25 6.66 13.94
CA ASP A 167 10.81 5.67 14.86
C ASP A 167 11.05 6.28 16.24
N GLN A 168 11.65 7.48 16.28
CA GLN A 168 11.86 8.22 17.51
C GLN A 168 10.55 8.51 18.24
N LEU A 169 9.55 9.06 17.53
CA LEU A 169 8.25 9.36 18.14
C LEU A 169 7.54 8.09 18.61
N ALA A 170 7.59 6.99 17.85
CA ALA A 170 6.99 5.73 18.25
C ALA A 170 7.58 5.18 19.56
N GLY A 171 8.90 5.30 19.74
CA GLY A 171 9.60 4.92 20.96
C GLY A 171 9.25 5.82 22.15
N MET A 172 9.14 7.13 21.96
CA MET A 172 8.74 8.07 23.02
C MET A 172 7.30 7.80 23.49
N LEU A 173 6.36 7.59 22.55
CA LEU A 173 4.97 7.27 22.86
C LEU A 173 4.81 5.94 23.61
N GLU A 174 5.67 4.96 23.29
CA GLU A 174 5.74 3.69 24.02
C GLU A 174 6.21 3.86 25.47
N GLN A 175 7.16 4.77 25.71
CA GLN A 175 7.71 5.00 27.04
C GLN A 175 6.76 5.83 27.92
N GLU A 176 6.17 6.89 27.38
CA GLU A 176 5.36 7.82 28.16
C GLU A 176 3.96 7.28 28.48
N ASN A 177 3.27 6.71 27.49
CA ASN A 177 1.85 6.39 27.60
C ASN A 177 1.46 5.11 26.85
N PRO A 178 2.08 3.95 27.09
CA PRO A 178 1.90 2.76 26.23
C PRO A 178 0.47 2.21 26.20
N GLN A 179 -0.35 2.52 27.22
CA GLN A 179 -1.66 1.90 27.44
C GLN A 179 -2.83 2.76 26.94
N THR A 180 -2.60 4.00 26.51
CA THR A 180 -3.71 4.83 26.01
C THR A 180 -4.01 4.48 24.56
N GLU A 181 -5.30 4.46 24.22
CA GLU A 181 -5.75 4.24 22.83
C GLU A 181 -5.16 5.30 21.88
N GLU A 182 -5.05 6.54 22.36
CA GLU A 182 -4.44 7.66 21.64
C GLU A 182 -2.98 7.37 21.27
N SER A 183 -2.16 6.96 22.26
CA SER A 183 -0.75 6.62 22.03
C SER A 183 -0.62 5.42 21.12
N ARG A 184 -1.43 4.36 21.34
CA ARG A 184 -1.45 3.16 20.50
C ARG A 184 -1.71 3.49 19.04
N LEU A 185 -2.74 4.31 18.77
CA LEU A 185 -3.07 4.73 17.41
C LEU A 185 -2.00 5.67 16.82
N ALA A 186 -1.49 6.64 17.58
CA ALA A 186 -0.40 7.51 17.14
C ALA A 186 0.85 6.70 16.73
N ARG A 187 1.20 5.65 17.51
CA ARG A 187 2.28 4.72 17.16
C ARG A 187 1.98 3.93 15.89
N ALA A 188 0.75 3.44 15.71
CA ALA A 188 0.36 2.78 14.46
C ALA A 188 0.57 3.70 13.24
N TYR A 189 0.25 4.99 13.36
CA TYR A 189 0.51 6.00 12.34
C TYR A 189 2.00 6.28 12.09
N CYS A 190 2.85 6.19 13.13
CA CYS A 190 4.30 6.24 12.97
C CYS A 190 4.80 5.06 12.12
N TYR A 191 4.42 3.84 12.48
CA TYR A 191 4.81 2.64 11.72
C TYR A 191 4.23 2.61 10.31
N TYR A 192 3.03 3.14 10.08
CA TYR A 192 2.48 3.36 8.75
C TYR A 192 3.38 4.27 7.90
N ARG A 193 3.90 5.37 8.47
CA ARG A 193 4.83 6.28 7.78
C ARG A 193 6.17 5.62 7.49
N ILE A 194 6.71 4.85 8.44
CA ILE A 194 7.92 4.05 8.22
C ILE A 194 7.71 3.08 7.05
N CYS A 195 6.62 2.30 7.06
CA CYS A 195 6.28 1.38 5.97
C CYS A 195 6.21 2.11 4.63
N ARG A 196 5.48 3.23 4.57
CA ARG A 196 5.32 4.00 3.33
C ARG A 196 6.64 4.56 2.82
N ALA A 197 7.49 5.08 3.70
CA ALA A 197 8.81 5.60 3.35
C ALA A 197 9.72 4.48 2.81
N LEU A 198 9.77 3.33 3.49
CA LEU A 198 10.49 2.15 3.03
C LEU A 198 9.95 1.64 1.67
N ILE A 199 8.64 1.62 1.47
CA ILE A 199 8.03 1.25 0.19
C ILE A 199 8.40 2.24 -0.92
N TYR A 200 8.45 3.55 -0.64
CA TYR A 200 8.87 4.53 -1.64
C TYR A 200 10.33 4.38 -2.04
N ARG A 201 11.21 3.94 -1.15
CA ARG A 201 12.61 3.62 -1.47
C ARG A 201 12.73 2.55 -2.56
N GLU A 202 11.75 1.66 -2.70
CA GLU A 202 11.70 0.60 -3.71
C GLU A 202 11.17 1.07 -5.06
N SER A 203 10.68 2.31 -5.17
CA SER A 203 10.25 2.83 -6.47
C SER A 203 11.44 2.90 -7.43
N PRO A 204 11.25 2.63 -8.74
CA PRO A 204 12.35 2.64 -9.70
C PRO A 204 13.10 3.98 -9.72
N GLU A 205 12.38 5.10 -9.69
CA GLU A 205 12.95 6.45 -9.68
C GLU A 205 13.86 6.68 -8.46
N VAL A 206 13.38 6.35 -7.25
CA VAL A 206 14.16 6.55 -6.02
C VAL A 206 15.30 5.53 -5.91
N THR A 207 15.10 4.30 -6.38
CA THR A 207 16.14 3.26 -6.37
C THR A 207 17.25 3.60 -7.36
N ALA A 208 16.93 4.21 -8.50
CA ALA A 208 17.91 4.66 -9.48
C ALA A 208 18.81 5.78 -8.92
N ASP A 209 18.23 6.76 -8.22
CA ASP A 209 18.97 7.86 -7.59
C ASP A 209 19.73 7.40 -6.34
N LYS A 210 19.09 6.57 -5.50
CA LYS A 210 19.61 6.13 -4.20
C LYS A 210 19.39 4.63 -4.01
N PRO A 211 20.27 3.77 -4.56
CA PRO A 211 20.12 2.32 -4.48
C PRO A 211 20.01 1.79 -3.04
N ILE A 212 19.24 0.72 -2.86
CA ILE A 212 19.18 -0.01 -1.59
C ILE A 212 20.41 -0.91 -1.51
N GLN A 213 21.34 -0.57 -0.60
CA GLN A 213 22.61 -1.28 -0.45
C GLN A 213 22.44 -2.66 0.19
N ASP A 214 21.62 -2.73 1.24
CA ASP A 214 21.33 -3.96 1.98
C ASP A 214 19.84 -4.29 1.86
N ILE A 215 19.52 -5.14 0.88
CA ILE A 215 18.15 -5.56 0.57
C ILE A 215 17.54 -6.33 1.75
N ALA A 216 18.32 -7.19 2.41
CA ALA A 216 17.83 -8.02 3.51
C ALA A 216 17.50 -7.18 4.74
N SER A 217 18.35 -6.22 5.08
CA SER A 217 18.06 -5.27 6.17
C SER A 217 16.85 -4.38 5.85
N HIS A 218 16.75 -3.89 4.60
CA HIS A 218 15.59 -3.13 4.15
C HIS A 218 14.28 -3.92 4.30
N GLU A 219 14.27 -5.16 3.82
CA GLU A 219 13.11 -6.06 3.94
C GLU A 219 12.76 -6.35 5.40
N SER A 220 13.74 -6.66 6.24
CA SER A 220 13.53 -6.89 7.67
C SER A 220 12.91 -5.68 8.37
N LYS A 221 13.37 -4.46 8.05
CA LYS A 221 12.81 -3.23 8.61
C LYS A 221 11.36 -3.00 8.16
N LEU A 222 11.07 -3.24 6.88
CA LEU A 222 9.72 -3.11 6.35
C LEU A 222 8.76 -4.10 7.02
N LEU A 223 9.16 -5.37 7.15
CA LEU A 223 8.35 -6.38 7.80
C LEU A 223 8.12 -6.07 9.28
N ALA A 224 9.15 -5.64 10.00
CA ALA A 224 9.01 -5.26 11.41
C ALA A 224 8.04 -4.08 11.59
N ALA A 225 8.19 -3.02 10.79
CA ALA A 225 7.28 -1.87 10.81
C ALA A 225 5.85 -2.27 10.45
N TYR A 226 5.67 -3.14 9.45
CA TYR A 226 4.36 -3.63 9.04
C TYR A 226 3.68 -4.43 10.15
N THR A 227 4.42 -5.33 10.80
CA THR A 227 3.92 -6.10 11.95
C THR A 227 3.45 -5.16 13.06
N GLN A 228 4.28 -4.18 13.45
CA GLN A 228 3.91 -3.22 14.49
C GLN A 228 2.69 -2.37 14.10
N MET A 229 2.61 -1.91 12.85
CA MET A 229 1.46 -1.19 12.32
C MET A 229 0.17 -2.02 12.46
N ILE A 230 0.22 -3.31 12.16
CA ILE A 230 -0.94 -4.20 12.25
C ILE A 230 -1.30 -4.54 13.70
N GLU A 231 -0.32 -4.81 14.57
CA GLU A 231 -0.55 -5.10 15.99
C GLU A 231 -1.19 -3.91 16.71
N LEU A 232 -0.74 -2.69 16.40
CA LEU A 232 -1.20 -1.45 17.02
C LEU A 232 -2.42 -0.84 16.32
N GLY A 233 -2.58 -1.02 15.01
CA GLY A 233 -3.66 -0.39 14.23
C GLY A 233 -4.83 -1.31 13.94
N GLY A 234 -4.59 -2.62 13.84
CA GLY A 234 -5.50 -3.61 13.26
C GLY A 234 -5.32 -3.76 11.75
N LYS A 235 -5.81 -4.89 11.19
CA LYS A 235 -5.84 -5.17 9.75
C LYS A 235 -7.07 -4.56 9.08
N GLY A 236 -7.00 -4.28 7.79
CA GLY A 236 -8.12 -3.80 6.98
C GLY A 236 -8.51 -2.36 7.27
N ARG A 237 -7.56 -1.54 7.73
CA ARG A 237 -7.82 -0.13 8.02
C ARG A 237 -7.79 0.69 6.74
N PRO A 238 -8.83 1.50 6.44
CA PRO A 238 -8.85 2.34 5.24
C PRO A 238 -7.62 3.24 5.06
N GLU A 239 -7.08 3.79 6.14
CA GLU A 239 -5.96 4.74 6.14
C GLU A 239 -4.64 4.05 5.81
N PHE A 240 -4.54 2.76 6.15
CA PHE A 240 -3.35 1.93 5.96
C PHE A 240 -3.44 0.99 4.75
N ILE A 241 -4.60 0.98 4.07
CA ILE A 241 -4.91 -0.08 3.11
C ILE A 241 -3.92 -0.17 1.95
N LEU A 242 -3.39 0.96 1.50
CA LEU A 242 -2.41 0.99 0.41
C LEU A 242 -1.07 0.33 0.79
N VAL A 243 -0.71 0.31 2.08
CA VAL A 243 0.44 -0.44 2.58
C VAL A 243 0.11 -1.93 2.56
N GLU A 244 -1.04 -2.35 3.08
CA GLU A 244 -1.45 -3.77 3.03
C GLU A 244 -1.54 -4.32 1.60
N VAL A 245 -2.11 -3.56 0.66
CA VAL A 245 -2.15 -3.91 -0.77
C VAL A 245 -0.72 -4.04 -1.32
N ARG A 246 0.22 -3.19 -0.90
CA ARG A 246 1.62 -3.30 -1.33
C ARG A 246 2.31 -4.52 -0.74
N MET A 247 2.05 -4.87 0.52
CA MET A 247 2.61 -6.08 1.14
C MET A 247 2.13 -7.34 0.41
N LEU A 248 0.84 -7.45 0.11
CA LEU A 248 0.31 -8.55 -0.70
C LEU A 248 0.95 -8.64 -2.08
N ARG A 249 1.16 -7.50 -2.76
CA ARG A 249 1.84 -7.45 -4.06
C ARG A 249 3.29 -7.92 -3.98
N ARG A 250 4.03 -7.55 -2.92
CA ARG A 250 5.41 -7.98 -2.69
C ARG A 250 5.51 -9.50 -2.53
N ASP A 251 4.52 -10.09 -1.88
CA ASP A 251 4.44 -11.54 -1.66
C ASP A 251 3.78 -12.28 -2.84
N ASN A 252 3.48 -11.58 -3.94
CA ASN A 252 2.83 -12.10 -5.15
C ASN A 252 1.40 -12.66 -4.93
N TRP A 253 0.69 -12.17 -3.92
CA TRP A 253 -0.73 -12.44 -3.66
C TRP A 253 -1.62 -11.40 -4.35
N LEU A 254 -1.59 -11.40 -5.68
CA LEU A 254 -2.13 -10.31 -6.51
C LEU A 254 -3.66 -10.26 -6.55
N GLY A 255 -4.33 -11.41 -6.55
CA GLY A 255 -5.78 -11.53 -6.46
C GLY A 255 -6.30 -11.03 -5.12
N GLN A 256 -5.66 -11.41 -4.02
CA GLN A 256 -5.96 -10.86 -2.69
C GLN A 256 -5.71 -9.35 -2.65
N ALA A 257 -4.62 -8.85 -3.25
CA ALA A 257 -4.34 -7.43 -3.34
C ALA A 257 -5.41 -6.66 -4.13
N LEU A 258 -5.90 -7.25 -5.23
CA LEU A 258 -6.94 -6.67 -6.07
C LEU A 258 -8.29 -6.63 -5.35
N VAL A 259 -8.72 -7.72 -4.70
CA VAL A 259 -9.95 -7.74 -3.90
C VAL A 259 -9.86 -6.71 -2.78
N LYS A 260 -8.76 -6.68 -2.03
CA LYS A 260 -8.55 -5.71 -0.94
C LYS A 260 -8.59 -4.26 -1.44
N LEU A 261 -8.02 -3.99 -2.61
CA LEU A 261 -8.08 -2.67 -3.25
C LEU A 261 -9.52 -2.28 -3.61
N GLU A 262 -10.29 -3.22 -4.16
CA GLU A 262 -11.68 -3.01 -4.56
C GLU A 262 -12.60 -2.83 -3.37
N GLU A 263 -12.40 -3.55 -2.26
CA GLU A 263 -13.16 -3.41 -1.01
C GLU A 263 -13.00 -2.03 -0.34
N HIS A 264 -11.91 -1.33 -0.64
CA HIS A 264 -11.60 -0.03 -0.03
C HIS A 264 -11.61 1.11 -1.05
N ALA A 265 -12.14 0.88 -2.26
CA ALA A 265 -12.10 1.85 -3.36
C ALA A 265 -12.66 3.22 -2.96
N ALA A 266 -13.72 3.25 -2.14
CA ALA A 266 -14.37 4.47 -1.67
C ALA A 266 -13.49 5.36 -0.77
N THR A 267 -12.45 4.80 -0.14
CA THR A 267 -11.57 5.51 0.81
C THR A 267 -10.22 5.91 0.22
N ILE A 268 -9.93 5.45 -1.00
CA ILE A 268 -8.66 5.70 -1.68
C ILE A 268 -8.86 6.88 -2.64
N GLU A 269 -7.90 7.81 -2.69
CA GLU A 269 -7.93 8.87 -3.72
C GLU A 269 -8.06 8.23 -5.11
N LYS A 270 -9.07 8.65 -5.88
CA LYS A 270 -9.48 8.02 -7.15
C LYS A 270 -8.32 7.74 -8.11
N GLN A 271 -7.37 8.67 -8.23
CA GLN A 271 -6.19 8.48 -9.06
C GLN A 271 -5.39 7.24 -8.67
N TRP A 272 -5.13 7.05 -7.37
CA TRP A 272 -4.35 5.93 -6.86
C TRP A 272 -5.11 4.61 -6.96
N TYR A 273 -6.42 4.62 -6.70
CA TYR A 273 -7.27 3.46 -6.87
C TYR A 273 -7.22 2.94 -8.33
N LEU A 274 -7.55 3.80 -9.30
CA LEU A 274 -7.60 3.41 -10.71
C LEU A 274 -6.24 2.97 -11.25
N LYS A 275 -5.17 3.72 -10.90
CA LYS A 275 -3.80 3.35 -11.29
C LYS A 275 -3.42 1.97 -10.74
N LYS A 276 -3.64 1.74 -9.44
CA LYS A 276 -3.27 0.47 -8.79
C LYS A 276 -4.10 -0.71 -9.31
N ARG A 277 -5.39 -0.51 -9.62
CA ARG A 277 -6.24 -1.54 -10.23
C ARG A 277 -5.70 -1.94 -11.61
N ARG A 278 -5.40 -0.96 -12.47
CA ARG A 278 -4.75 -1.19 -13.76
C ARG A 278 -3.45 -1.97 -13.60
N ASP A 279 -2.58 -1.52 -12.70
CA ASP A 279 -1.26 -2.14 -12.48
C ASP A 279 -1.40 -3.59 -11.98
N LEU A 280 -2.30 -3.87 -11.03
CA LEU A 280 -2.58 -5.23 -10.53
C LEU A 280 -3.12 -6.17 -11.62
N LEU A 281 -4.03 -5.69 -12.47
CA LEU A 281 -4.56 -6.49 -13.58
C LEU A 281 -3.46 -6.82 -14.60
N LYS A 282 -2.50 -5.91 -14.81
CA LYS A 282 -1.30 -6.17 -15.63
C LYS A 282 -0.38 -7.20 -14.97
N GLU A 283 -0.13 -7.07 -13.66
CA GLU A 283 0.70 -8.00 -12.88
C GLU A 283 0.12 -9.42 -12.84
N LEU A 284 -1.20 -9.55 -12.81
CA LEU A 284 -1.92 -10.83 -12.94
C LEU A 284 -1.83 -11.45 -14.35
N GLY A 285 -1.33 -10.71 -15.35
CA GLY A 285 -1.32 -11.13 -16.74
C GLY A 285 -2.70 -11.07 -17.41
N TRP A 286 -3.70 -10.46 -16.77
CA TRP A 286 -5.08 -10.39 -17.25
C TRP A 286 -5.25 -9.26 -18.26
N ARG A 287 -4.78 -9.52 -19.49
CA ARG A 287 -4.69 -8.54 -20.57
C ARG A 287 -6.01 -7.80 -20.85
N GLU A 288 -7.12 -8.53 -20.95
CA GLU A 288 -8.42 -7.94 -21.33
C GLU A 288 -8.93 -6.92 -20.29
N PRO A 289 -9.13 -7.27 -19.01
CA PRO A 289 -9.53 -6.28 -18.02
C PRO A 289 -8.46 -5.20 -17.78
N ALA A 290 -7.16 -5.52 -17.93
CA ALA A 290 -6.09 -4.52 -17.81
C ALA A 290 -6.20 -3.42 -18.88
N GLN A 291 -6.54 -3.76 -20.12
CA GLN A 291 -6.75 -2.78 -21.19
C GLN A 291 -7.99 -1.90 -20.93
N GLU A 292 -9.07 -2.48 -20.41
CA GLU A 292 -10.25 -1.71 -19.99
C GLU A 292 -9.89 -0.74 -18.85
N ALA A 293 -9.19 -1.23 -17.81
CA ALA A 293 -8.74 -0.41 -16.69
C ALA A 293 -7.81 0.72 -17.14
N GLU A 294 -6.95 0.48 -18.13
CA GLU A 294 -6.09 1.51 -18.71
C GLU A 294 -6.89 2.61 -19.40
N LYS A 295 -7.94 2.27 -20.17
CA LYS A 295 -8.83 3.26 -20.80
C LYS A 295 -9.55 4.10 -19.76
N VAL A 296 -10.08 3.46 -18.71
CA VAL A 296 -10.75 4.17 -17.60
C VAL A 296 -9.79 5.13 -16.90
N TYR A 297 -8.57 4.68 -16.60
CA TYR A 297 -7.56 5.52 -15.95
C TYR A 297 -7.14 6.70 -16.84
N ALA A 298 -6.87 6.46 -18.12
CA ALA A 298 -6.47 7.50 -19.06
C ALA A 298 -7.58 8.54 -19.31
N ALA A 299 -8.85 8.11 -19.33
CA ALA A 299 -9.98 9.02 -19.43
C ALA A 299 -10.12 9.91 -18.18
N ALA A 300 -9.91 9.35 -16.99
CA ALA A 300 -10.05 10.08 -15.73
C ALA A 300 -8.85 10.98 -15.39
N PHE A 301 -7.64 10.60 -15.82
CA PHE A 301 -6.38 11.28 -15.46
C PHE A 301 -5.40 11.39 -16.64
N PRO A 302 -5.76 12.11 -17.73
CA PRO A 302 -4.95 12.17 -18.95
C PRO A 302 -3.56 12.77 -18.73
N GLU A 303 -3.43 13.80 -17.88
CA GLU A 303 -2.15 14.43 -17.56
C GLU A 303 -1.19 13.49 -16.81
N ALA A 304 -1.73 12.68 -15.89
CA ALA A 304 -0.93 11.70 -15.15
C ALA A 304 -0.39 10.62 -16.10
N VAL A 305 -1.21 10.15 -17.04
CA VAL A 305 -0.79 9.19 -18.07
C VAL A 305 0.26 9.80 -19.01
N ALA A 306 0.15 11.08 -19.35
CA ALA A 306 1.17 11.75 -20.16
C ALA A 306 2.53 11.78 -19.44
N LYS A 307 2.53 12.08 -18.14
CA LYS A 307 3.74 12.07 -17.31
C LYS A 307 4.37 10.67 -17.14
N GLU A 308 3.56 9.61 -17.14
CA GLU A 308 4.08 8.23 -17.10
C GLU A 308 4.78 7.80 -18.40
N ARG A 309 4.54 8.50 -19.52
CA ARG A 309 5.10 8.18 -20.84
C ARG A 309 6.30 9.03 -21.22
N SER A 310 6.52 10.16 -20.53
CA SER A 310 7.66 11.06 -20.71
C SER A 310 8.87 10.58 -19.94
#